data_AF-A0AAD9SEV3-F1
#
_entry.id   AF-A0AAD9SEV3-F1
#
_cell.length_a   1.000
_cell.length_b   1.000
_cell.length_c   1.000
_cell.angle_alpha   90.00
_cell.angle_beta   90.00
_cell.angle_gamma   90.00
#
_symmetry.space_group_name_H-M   'P 1'
#
loop_
_entity.id
_entity.type
_entity.pdbx_description
1 polymer ?
#
loop_
_entity_poly.entity_id
_entity_poly.type
_entity_poly.pdbx_seq_one_letter_code
_entity_poly.pdbx_strand_id
1 'polypeptide(L)'
;MVQIYWRASALFSTTYVAVQPLVKKYTKTANEYFIDEAGCATIAETLQVWRMDRRLVLVGDPLQLVPATISAGHRYAKRTGFPPSPSHPVNPLARQHMLSLLKKLMLDGFPVFVLKVQRRMAQGLFDLSKDIFYDRWNLSYGQTCEVENHDLGQRCEDWADRVQYTEVSKSRSNPLMLDAMIRILNRLIQGANLSRGDIAIVTPYQAQQKEILDKMGAAVSVVDIDDKVLLTTADRVQGNERPVVVLLAVNTSQSGAGFLWDSNRMNVISTRASDYFVVVGDKQMAAREASERTMQSSGGYIDTRDLEAWIRYFERNRRVVEQSEVEWLIEDSARFEPTRFRGSQDS
;
A
#
# COMPACT_ATOMS: atom_id res chain seq x y z
N MET A 1 -37.65 -9.09 -9.40
CA MET A 1 -36.50 -8.29 -8.90
C MET A 1 -36.93 -7.22 -7.89
N VAL A 2 -37.96 -6.39 -8.16
CA VAL A 2 -38.40 -5.30 -7.25
C VAL A 2 -38.85 -5.78 -5.86
N GLN A 3 -39.51 -6.94 -5.74
CA GLN A 3 -39.96 -7.46 -4.43
C GLN A 3 -38.84 -7.89 -3.47
N ILE A 4 -37.64 -8.22 -3.96
CA ILE A 4 -36.53 -8.70 -3.14
C ILE A 4 -36.01 -7.58 -2.22
N TYR A 5 -35.87 -6.38 -2.76
CA TYR A 5 -35.37 -5.22 -2.01
C TYR A 5 -36.31 -4.77 -0.89
N TRP A 6 -37.62 -4.92 -1.05
CA TRP A 6 -38.60 -4.54 0.00
C TRP A 6 -38.57 -5.43 1.24
N ARG A 7 -37.97 -6.61 1.14
CA ARG A 7 -37.84 -7.56 2.27
C ARG A 7 -36.43 -7.58 2.86
N ALA A 8 -35.48 -6.90 2.24
CA ALA A 8 -34.09 -6.90 2.70
C ALA A 8 -33.95 -6.01 3.94
N SER A 9 -33.32 -6.53 5.00
CA SER A 9 -32.99 -5.76 6.21
C SER A 9 -31.80 -4.84 6.01
N ALA A 10 -30.94 -5.13 5.03
CA ALA A 10 -29.78 -4.33 4.65
C ALA A 10 -29.59 -4.38 3.14
N LEU A 11 -29.03 -3.31 2.58
CA LEU A 11 -28.67 -3.21 1.17
C LEU A 11 -27.21 -2.82 1.05
N PHE A 12 -26.45 -3.63 0.32
CA PHE A 12 -25.04 -3.39 0.04
C PHE A 12 -24.88 -2.94 -1.41
N SER A 13 -24.21 -1.81 -1.60
CA SER A 13 -23.89 -1.28 -2.92
C SER A 13 -22.73 -0.31 -2.83
N THR A 14 -22.04 -0.05 -3.94
CA THR A 14 -21.15 1.10 -4.03
C THR A 14 -21.94 2.41 -3.90
N THR A 15 -21.27 3.49 -3.49
CA THR A 15 -21.90 4.82 -3.35
C THR A 15 -22.54 5.31 -4.66
N TYR A 16 -21.93 4.97 -5.80
CA TYR A 16 -22.47 5.27 -7.13
C TYR A 16 -23.76 4.50 -7.44
N VAL A 17 -23.80 3.20 -7.14
CA VAL A 17 -25.00 2.37 -7.39
C VAL A 17 -26.14 2.78 -6.46
N ALA A 18 -25.84 3.20 -5.23
CA ALA A 18 -26.83 3.62 -4.23
C ALA A 18 -27.74 4.77 -4.70
N VAL A 19 -27.29 5.58 -5.66
CA VAL A 19 -28.05 6.72 -6.20
C VAL A 19 -28.71 6.45 -7.55
N GLN A 20 -28.52 5.26 -8.13
CA GLN A 20 -29.13 4.86 -9.40
C GLN A 20 -30.63 4.62 -9.26
N PRO A 21 -31.46 4.87 -10.30
CA PRO A 21 -32.93 4.78 -10.20
C PRO A 21 -33.47 3.49 -9.59
N LEU A 22 -32.82 2.36 -9.85
CA LEU A 22 -33.21 1.05 -9.33
C LEU A 22 -33.10 0.97 -7.80
N VAL A 23 -32.07 1.59 -7.23
CA VAL A 23 -31.69 1.48 -5.82
C VAL A 23 -32.07 2.71 -5.00
N LYS A 24 -32.07 3.89 -5.62
CA LYS A 24 -32.30 5.20 -5.00
C LYS A 24 -33.54 5.27 -4.12
N LYS A 25 -34.62 4.58 -4.52
CA LYS A 25 -35.86 4.53 -3.72
C LYS A 25 -35.61 3.89 -2.35
N TYR A 26 -34.84 2.80 -2.29
CA TYR A 26 -34.48 2.10 -1.07
C TYR A 26 -33.47 2.88 -0.24
N THR A 27 -32.45 3.45 -0.89
CA THR A 27 -31.48 4.33 -0.24
C THR A 27 -32.18 5.49 0.47
N LYS A 28 -33.21 6.09 -0.14
CA LYS A 28 -33.98 7.18 0.47
C LYS A 28 -34.86 6.76 1.66
N THR A 29 -35.20 5.49 1.78
CA THR A 29 -36.01 4.96 2.90
C THR A 29 -35.18 4.37 4.03
N ALA A 30 -33.86 4.28 3.87
CA ALA A 30 -32.98 3.77 4.91
C ALA A 30 -33.01 4.64 6.18
N ASN A 31 -33.02 3.99 7.34
CA ASN A 31 -32.96 4.67 8.64
C ASN A 31 -31.53 5.00 9.07
N GLU A 32 -30.56 4.21 8.61
CA GLU A 32 -29.15 4.29 8.96
C GLU A 32 -28.30 4.02 7.71
N TYR A 33 -27.18 4.71 7.61
CA TYR A 33 -26.24 4.61 6.50
C TYR A 33 -24.88 4.19 7.03
N PHE A 34 -24.29 3.17 6.40
CA PHE A 34 -22.94 2.70 6.69
C PHE A 34 -22.11 2.89 5.44
N ILE A 35 -20.97 3.58 5.57
CA ILE A 35 -20.01 3.74 4.48
C ILE A 35 -18.69 3.21 4.99
N ASP A 36 -18.32 2.05 4.45
CA ASP A 36 -17.01 1.45 4.65
C ASP A 36 -15.99 2.04 3.67
N GLU A 37 -14.71 1.93 3.97
CA GLU A 37 -13.61 2.58 3.25
C GLU A 37 -13.83 4.09 3.06
N ALA A 38 -14.49 4.74 4.03
CA ALA A 38 -14.84 6.15 3.99
C ALA A 38 -13.62 7.08 3.94
N GLY A 39 -12.41 6.57 4.22
CA GLY A 39 -11.14 7.28 4.06
C GLY A 39 -10.86 7.68 2.59
N CYS A 40 -11.25 6.83 1.63
CA CYS A 40 -11.01 7.03 0.20
C CYS A 40 -12.23 7.54 -0.57
N ALA A 41 -13.39 7.70 0.07
CA ALA A 41 -14.59 8.27 -0.55
C ALA A 41 -14.55 9.81 -0.52
N THR A 42 -14.83 10.46 -1.65
CA THR A 42 -14.99 11.92 -1.68
C THR A 42 -16.17 12.36 -0.80
N ILE A 43 -16.14 13.61 -0.33
CA ILE A 43 -17.29 14.21 0.37
C ILE A 43 -18.55 14.11 -0.51
N ALA A 44 -18.45 14.39 -1.81
CA ALA A 44 -19.59 14.31 -2.73
C ALA A 44 -20.18 12.89 -2.81
N GLU A 45 -19.33 11.87 -2.93
CA GLU A 45 -19.77 10.47 -2.97
C GLU A 45 -20.45 10.01 -1.68
N THR A 46 -20.03 10.57 -0.55
CA THR A 46 -20.62 10.28 0.75
C THR A 46 -21.97 10.97 0.90
N LEU A 47 -22.04 12.28 0.57
CA LEU A 47 -23.23 13.10 0.73
C LEU A 47 -24.36 12.77 -0.26
N GLN A 48 -24.05 12.22 -1.44
CA GLN A 48 -25.10 11.81 -2.40
C GLN A 48 -25.93 10.61 -1.89
N VAL A 49 -25.34 9.80 -0.99
CA VAL A 49 -25.99 8.62 -0.41
C VAL A 49 -26.70 8.98 0.89
N TRP A 50 -26.03 9.72 1.76
CA TRP A 50 -26.52 10.02 3.10
C TRP A 50 -27.65 11.06 3.11
N ARG A 51 -28.73 10.70 3.79
CA ARG A 51 -29.77 11.64 4.20
C ARG A 51 -29.42 12.28 5.54
N MET A 52 -29.09 13.57 5.54
CA MET A 52 -28.63 14.30 6.73
C MET A 52 -29.59 14.27 7.94
N ASP A 53 -30.86 13.93 7.74
CA ASP A 53 -31.84 13.69 8.81
C ASP A 53 -31.74 12.30 9.47
N ARG A 54 -30.77 11.47 9.05
CA ARG A 54 -30.60 10.07 9.46
C ARG A 54 -29.19 9.80 9.95
N ARG A 55 -29.02 8.71 10.69
CA ARG A 55 -27.72 8.33 11.24
C ARG A 55 -26.77 7.89 10.13
N LEU A 56 -25.52 8.34 10.23
CA LEU A 56 -24.43 7.95 9.35
C LEU A 56 -23.29 7.38 10.19
N VAL A 57 -22.80 6.21 9.79
CA VAL A 57 -21.60 5.58 10.33
C VAL A 57 -20.57 5.54 9.21
N LEU A 58 -19.44 6.22 9.44
CA LEU A 58 -18.29 6.21 8.55
C LEU A 58 -17.22 5.32 9.15
N VAL A 59 -16.80 4.32 8.40
CA VAL A 59 -15.72 3.40 8.78
C VAL A 59 -14.65 3.48 7.71
N GLY A 60 -13.40 3.56 8.12
CA GLY A 60 -12.27 3.59 7.20
C GLY A 60 -11.02 4.17 7.85
N ASP A 61 -9.94 4.12 7.10
CA ASP A 61 -8.65 4.61 7.55
C ASP A 61 -8.27 5.93 6.86
N PRO A 62 -8.27 7.07 7.59
CA PRO A 62 -7.91 8.38 7.05
C PRO A 62 -6.41 8.57 6.75
N LEU A 63 -5.57 7.58 7.08
CA LEU A 63 -4.13 7.56 6.81
C LEU A 63 -3.73 6.56 5.71
N GLN A 64 -4.69 5.82 5.15
CA GLN A 64 -4.55 5.06 3.91
C GLN A 64 -5.01 5.91 2.71
N LEU A 65 -5.40 5.33 1.58
CA LEU A 65 -5.65 6.10 0.35
C LEU A 65 -6.67 7.23 0.53
N VAL A 66 -6.33 8.39 -0.03
CA VAL A 66 -7.22 9.53 -0.15
C VAL A 66 -8.10 9.41 -1.41
N PRO A 67 -9.22 10.14 -1.51
CA PRO A 67 -10.04 10.14 -2.70
C PRO A 67 -9.27 10.54 -3.97
N ALA A 68 -9.38 9.72 -5.00
CA ALA A 68 -8.67 9.89 -6.26
C ALA A 68 -9.15 11.14 -7.02
N THR A 69 -8.32 12.18 -7.05
CA THR A 69 -8.64 13.44 -7.76
C THR A 69 -7.72 13.60 -8.97
N ILE A 70 -8.16 13.14 -10.15
CA ILE A 70 -7.35 13.15 -11.39
C ILE A 70 -6.83 14.57 -11.73
N SER A 71 -7.69 15.58 -11.53
CA SER A 71 -7.34 16.99 -11.78
C SER A 71 -6.27 17.55 -10.83
N ALA A 72 -5.93 16.84 -9.74
CA ALA A 72 -4.88 17.24 -8.80
C ALA A 72 -3.49 17.27 -9.45
N GLY A 73 -3.27 16.48 -10.49
CA GLY A 73 -2.01 16.45 -11.25
C GLY A 73 -1.97 17.33 -12.48
N HIS A 74 -3.11 17.90 -12.88
CA HIS A 74 -3.16 18.73 -14.07
C HIS A 74 -2.57 20.13 -13.78
N ARG A 75 -1.65 20.55 -14.64
CA ARG A 75 -1.01 21.86 -14.63
C ARG A 75 -1.22 22.51 -15.99
N TYR A 76 -1.31 23.84 -16.03
CA TYR A 76 -1.39 24.55 -17.29
C TYR A 76 -0.10 24.31 -18.09
N ALA A 77 -0.23 23.73 -19.29
CA ALA A 77 0.87 23.59 -20.24
C ALA A 77 0.83 24.72 -21.29
N LYS A 78 2.00 25.01 -21.90
CA LYS A 78 2.41 26.06 -22.86
C LYS A 78 1.39 26.70 -23.84
N ARG A 79 0.19 26.16 -24.04
CA ARG A 79 -0.79 26.62 -25.02
C ARG A 79 -1.35 28.03 -24.73
N THR A 80 -1.08 28.60 -23.56
CA THR A 80 -1.51 29.96 -23.16
C THR A 80 -0.42 31.02 -23.33
N GLY A 81 0.77 30.70 -23.87
CA GLY A 81 1.87 31.66 -24.00
C GLY A 81 2.59 32.00 -22.68
N PHE A 82 2.17 31.40 -21.56
CA PHE A 82 2.84 31.49 -20.27
C PHE A 82 3.82 30.32 -20.09
N PRO A 83 5.01 30.55 -19.50
CA PRO A 83 5.91 29.46 -19.14
C PRO A 83 5.21 28.52 -18.14
N PRO A 84 5.37 27.20 -18.27
CA PRO A 84 4.87 26.26 -17.27
C PRO A 84 5.53 26.61 -15.94
N SER A 85 4.75 27.16 -15.01
CA SER A 85 5.20 27.43 -13.65
C SER A 85 4.64 26.37 -12.71
N PRO A 86 5.44 25.80 -11.80
CA PRO A 86 4.98 24.88 -10.75
C PRO A 86 3.79 25.41 -9.92
N SER A 87 3.52 26.71 -9.95
CA SER A 87 2.57 27.40 -9.08
C SER A 87 1.11 27.49 -9.59
N HIS A 88 0.79 27.01 -10.79
CA HIS A 88 -0.57 27.17 -11.35
C HIS A 88 -1.28 25.82 -11.58
N PRO A 89 -1.95 25.26 -10.55
CA PRO A 89 -2.80 24.08 -10.73
C PRO A 89 -4.00 24.39 -11.61
N VAL A 90 -4.40 23.44 -12.47
CA VAL A 90 -5.64 23.56 -13.26
C VAL A 90 -6.87 23.52 -12.34
N ASN A 91 -6.79 22.76 -11.25
CA ASN A 91 -7.81 22.73 -10.21
C ASN A 91 -7.22 23.22 -8.87
N PRO A 92 -7.47 24.49 -8.48
CA PRO A 92 -6.98 25.02 -7.20
C PRO A 92 -7.66 24.35 -6.00
N LEU A 93 -8.83 23.72 -6.19
CA LEU A 93 -9.58 23.02 -5.14
C LEU A 93 -9.19 21.54 -5.01
N ALA A 94 -8.24 21.04 -5.81
CA ALA A 94 -7.87 19.62 -5.83
C ALA A 94 -7.54 19.07 -4.44
N ARG A 95 -6.87 19.84 -3.59
CA ARG A 95 -6.55 19.45 -2.20
C ARG A 95 -7.80 19.26 -1.33
N GLN A 96 -8.84 20.05 -1.56
CA GLN A 96 -10.12 19.89 -0.86
C GLN A 96 -10.86 18.64 -1.34
N HIS A 97 -10.73 18.27 -2.61
CA HIS A 97 -11.33 17.05 -3.16
C HIS A 97 -10.63 15.77 -2.69
N MET A 98 -9.36 15.85 -2.27
CA MET A 98 -8.63 14.75 -1.60
C MET A 98 -9.01 14.61 -0.12
N LEU A 99 -9.95 15.41 0.39
CA LEU A 99 -10.44 15.27 1.76
C LEU A 99 -11.73 14.44 1.75
N SER A 100 -11.72 13.31 2.44
CA SER A 100 -12.93 12.52 2.68
C SER A 100 -13.79 13.16 3.77
N LEU A 101 -15.10 12.82 3.80
CA LEU A 101 -15.98 13.31 4.86
C LEU A 101 -15.52 12.80 6.23
N LEU A 102 -15.03 11.56 6.31
CA LEU A 102 -14.43 11.01 7.52
C LEU A 102 -13.29 11.91 8.00
N LYS A 103 -12.26 12.14 7.17
CA LYS A 103 -11.11 12.98 7.55
C LYS A 103 -11.54 14.40 7.93
N LYS A 104 -12.48 14.99 7.18
CA LYS A 104 -13.03 16.33 7.47
C LYS A 104 -13.61 16.39 8.89
N LEU A 105 -14.52 15.47 9.24
CA LEU A 105 -15.16 15.45 10.56
C LEU A 105 -14.14 15.27 11.69
N MET A 106 -13.12 14.42 11.48
CA MET A 106 -12.02 14.27 12.45
C MET A 106 -11.26 15.58 12.66
N LEU A 107 -10.94 16.30 11.58
CA LEU A 107 -10.24 17.59 11.66
C LEU A 107 -11.11 18.69 12.29
N ASP A 108 -12.43 18.62 12.10
CA ASP A 108 -13.40 19.52 12.72
C ASP A 108 -13.63 19.20 14.22
N GLY A 109 -12.96 18.19 14.77
CA GLY A 109 -13.02 17.83 16.19
C GLY A 109 -14.17 16.92 16.59
N PHE A 110 -14.85 16.30 15.63
CA PHE A 110 -15.88 15.30 15.95
C PHE A 110 -15.24 14.09 16.65
N PRO A 111 -15.93 13.49 17.64
CA PRO A 111 -15.43 12.30 18.32
C PRO A 111 -15.32 11.13 17.35
N VAL A 112 -14.19 10.43 17.39
CA VAL A 112 -13.90 9.27 16.54
C VAL A 112 -13.66 8.07 17.43
N PHE A 113 -14.26 6.94 17.08
CA PHE A 113 -13.94 5.68 17.72
C PHE A 113 -12.79 5.02 16.98
N VAL A 114 -11.67 4.80 17.67
CA VAL A 114 -10.46 4.19 17.10
C VAL A 114 -10.36 2.74 17.55
N LEU A 115 -10.26 1.82 16.60
CA LEU A 115 -9.98 0.41 16.87
C LEU A 115 -8.49 0.26 17.22
N LYS A 116 -8.18 -0.19 18.44
CA LYS A 116 -6.81 -0.18 18.98
C LYS A 116 -6.06 -1.50 18.84
N VAL A 117 -6.71 -2.56 18.38
CA VAL A 117 -6.13 -3.90 18.31
C VAL A 117 -6.09 -4.33 16.85
N GLN A 118 -4.89 -4.44 16.28
CA GLN A 118 -4.71 -5.03 14.96
C GLN A 118 -4.62 -6.56 15.12
N ARG A 119 -5.24 -7.32 14.22
CA ARG A 119 -5.44 -8.78 14.37
C ARG A 119 -4.89 -9.60 13.20
N ARG A 120 -4.10 -8.98 12.32
CA ARG A 120 -3.76 -9.58 11.04
C ARG A 120 -2.27 -9.75 10.83
N MET A 121 -1.48 -8.73 11.13
CA MET A 121 -0.05 -8.75 10.81
C MET A 121 0.72 -9.40 11.96
N ALA A 122 1.71 -10.23 11.63
CA ALA A 122 2.61 -10.82 12.60
C ALA A 122 3.23 -9.75 13.52
N GLN A 123 3.46 -10.11 14.79
CA GLN A 123 4.17 -9.25 15.74
C GLN A 123 5.51 -8.79 15.16
N GLY A 124 5.76 -7.48 15.19
CA GLY A 124 6.93 -6.82 14.61
C GLY A 124 6.75 -6.34 13.16
N LEU A 125 5.76 -6.85 12.42
CA LEU A 125 5.53 -6.44 11.03
C LEU A 125 4.77 -5.11 10.95
N PHE A 126 3.76 -4.92 11.80
CA PHE A 126 2.97 -3.68 11.83
C PHE A 126 3.73 -2.51 12.46
N ASP A 127 4.85 -2.74 13.15
CA ASP A 127 5.61 -1.71 13.86
C ASP A 127 6.12 -0.62 12.90
N LEU A 128 6.48 -0.99 11.67
CA LEU A 128 6.82 -0.05 10.60
C LEU A 128 5.72 0.98 10.37
N SER A 129 4.49 0.53 10.19
CA SER A 129 3.35 1.42 9.94
C SER A 129 2.92 2.14 11.22
N LYS A 130 2.95 1.43 12.36
CA LYS A 130 2.60 1.96 13.68
C LYS A 130 3.45 3.15 14.06
N ASP A 131 4.78 3.04 13.93
CA ASP A 131 5.73 4.05 14.39
C ASP A 131 5.77 5.27 13.46
N ILE A 132 5.50 5.08 12.16
CA ILE A 132 5.57 6.14 11.16
C ILE A 132 4.22 6.85 11.01
N PHE A 133 3.11 6.10 10.89
CA PHE A 133 1.82 6.68 10.52
C PHE A 133 0.84 6.77 11.70
N TYR A 134 0.87 5.83 12.64
CA TYR A 134 -0.14 5.72 13.71
C TYR A 134 0.41 6.08 15.11
N ASP A 135 1.52 6.82 15.17
CA ASP A 135 2.23 7.19 16.41
C ASP A 135 1.34 7.84 17.48
N ARG A 136 0.26 8.51 17.06
CA ARG A 136 -0.70 9.20 17.92
C ARG A 136 -1.63 8.27 18.67
N TRP A 137 -1.77 7.01 18.24
CA TRP A 137 -2.66 6.05 18.85
C TRP A 137 -1.88 4.93 19.52
N ASN A 138 -2.31 4.57 20.73
CA ASN A 138 -1.78 3.40 21.41
C ASN A 138 -2.38 2.12 20.81
N LEU A 139 -1.79 1.67 19.71
CA LEU A 139 -2.17 0.44 18.99
C LEU A 139 -1.40 -0.77 19.53
N SER A 140 -2.10 -1.90 19.57
CA SER A 140 -1.62 -3.17 20.13
C SER A 140 -1.90 -4.34 19.19
N TYR A 141 -1.14 -5.42 19.37
CA TYR A 141 -1.33 -6.68 18.67
C TYR A 141 -2.41 -7.51 19.37
N GLY A 142 -3.27 -8.16 18.57
CA GLY A 142 -4.17 -9.20 19.05
C GLY A 142 -3.47 -10.56 19.15
N GLN A 143 -4.12 -11.53 19.76
CA GLN A 143 -3.60 -12.89 19.93
C GLN A 143 -3.29 -13.57 18.59
N THR A 144 -4.11 -13.32 17.56
CA THR A 144 -3.90 -13.87 16.21
C THR A 144 -2.61 -13.41 15.54
N CYS A 145 -1.95 -12.39 16.09
CA CYS A 145 -0.70 -11.85 15.56
C CYS A 145 0.56 -12.48 16.16
N GLU A 146 0.41 -13.35 17.16
CA GLU A 146 1.54 -14.11 17.71
C GLU A 146 2.28 -14.82 16.56
N VAL A 147 3.62 -14.77 16.58
CA VAL A 147 4.47 -15.25 15.48
C VAL A 147 4.18 -16.72 15.14
N GLU A 148 3.79 -17.51 16.13
CA GLU A 148 3.38 -18.92 15.99
C GLU A 148 2.20 -19.12 15.02
N ASN A 149 1.33 -18.11 14.87
CA ASN A 149 0.21 -18.13 13.93
C ASN A 149 0.60 -17.72 12.50
N HIS A 150 1.87 -17.35 12.28
CA HIS A 150 2.41 -16.86 11.02
C HIS A 150 3.54 -17.76 10.50
N ASP A 151 3.21 -19.02 10.21
CA ASP A 151 4.14 -20.04 9.71
C ASP A 151 4.85 -19.61 8.42
N LEU A 152 4.13 -18.98 7.49
CA LEU A 152 4.72 -18.51 6.23
C LEU A 152 5.77 -17.42 6.49
N GLY A 153 5.50 -16.53 7.45
CA GLY A 153 6.45 -15.49 7.87
C GLY A 153 7.71 -16.10 8.48
N GLN A 154 7.55 -17.08 9.37
CA GLN A 154 8.69 -17.81 9.97
C GLN A 154 9.54 -18.51 8.90
N ARG A 155 8.90 -19.22 7.96
CA ARG A 155 9.60 -19.88 6.85
C ARG A 155 10.33 -18.89 5.94
N CYS A 156 9.75 -17.71 5.72
CA CYS A 156 10.42 -16.64 4.98
C CYS A 156 11.64 -16.10 5.74
N GLU A 157 11.51 -15.82 7.04
CA GLU A 157 12.60 -15.29 7.87
C GLU A 157 13.74 -16.30 8.06
N ASP A 158 13.41 -17.57 8.31
CA ASP A 158 14.38 -18.68 8.46
C ASP A 158 15.20 -18.90 7.18
N TRP A 159 14.57 -18.68 6.03
CA TRP A 159 15.18 -18.97 4.74
C TRP A 159 15.87 -17.76 4.12
N ALA A 160 15.31 -16.56 4.27
CA ALA A 160 15.84 -15.33 3.69
C ALA A 160 16.89 -14.62 4.58
N ASP A 161 17.35 -15.24 5.67
CA ASP A 161 18.24 -14.63 6.68
C ASP A 161 17.85 -13.17 7.02
N ARG A 162 16.53 -12.93 7.14
CA ARG A 162 15.93 -11.63 7.49
C ARG A 162 16.01 -10.52 6.42
N VAL A 163 16.11 -10.86 5.13
CA VAL A 163 16.07 -9.86 4.03
C VAL A 163 14.69 -9.21 3.91
N GLN A 164 14.50 -7.99 4.43
CA GLN A 164 13.28 -7.21 4.17
C GLN A 164 13.48 -6.07 3.17
N TYR A 165 14.73 -5.71 2.87
CA TYR A 165 15.08 -4.74 1.84
C TYR A 165 16.29 -5.22 1.04
N THR A 166 16.18 -5.22 -0.29
CA THR A 166 17.27 -5.53 -1.22
C THR A 166 17.67 -4.27 -1.98
N GLU A 167 18.92 -3.83 -1.81
CA GLU A 167 19.52 -2.74 -2.59
C GLU A 167 20.07 -3.28 -3.90
N VAL A 168 19.61 -2.76 -5.04
CA VAL A 168 20.17 -3.06 -6.37
C VAL A 168 20.96 -1.85 -6.87
N SER A 169 22.26 -2.03 -7.12
CA SER A 169 23.19 -0.92 -7.39
C SER A 169 23.13 -0.43 -8.86
N LYS A 170 23.24 0.90 -9.02
CA LYS A 170 23.57 1.67 -10.25
C LYS A 170 23.17 1.03 -11.58
N SER A 171 21.87 0.86 -11.82
CA SER A 171 21.39 0.96 -13.19
C SER A 171 20.06 1.70 -13.25
N ARG A 172 20.04 2.76 -14.05
CA ARG A 172 18.83 3.49 -14.46
C ARG A 172 17.90 2.64 -15.34
N SER A 173 18.11 1.31 -15.40
CA SER A 173 17.35 0.37 -16.21
C SER A 173 16.69 -0.71 -15.34
N ASN A 174 15.38 -0.83 -15.56
CA ASN A 174 14.43 -1.78 -14.98
C ASN A 174 14.81 -3.30 -15.02
N PRO A 175 15.70 -3.82 -15.90
CA PRO A 175 15.96 -5.26 -15.99
C PRO A 175 16.61 -5.92 -14.77
N LEU A 176 17.60 -5.28 -14.11
CA LEU A 176 18.32 -5.90 -12.99
C LEU A 176 17.44 -6.06 -11.75
N MET A 177 16.63 -5.05 -11.45
CA MET A 177 15.69 -5.10 -10.32
C MET A 177 14.59 -6.14 -10.55
N LEU A 178 14.11 -6.25 -11.79
CA LEU A 178 13.13 -7.26 -12.16
C LEU A 178 13.73 -8.67 -12.09
N ASP A 179 14.99 -8.85 -12.49
CA ASP A 179 15.69 -10.13 -12.30
C ASP A 179 15.85 -10.47 -10.81
N ALA A 180 16.30 -9.52 -9.99
CA ALA A 180 16.41 -9.70 -8.54
C ALA A 180 15.06 -10.08 -7.91
N MET A 181 13.97 -9.40 -8.28
CA MET A 181 12.63 -9.72 -7.82
C MET A 181 12.19 -11.13 -8.26
N ILE A 182 12.37 -11.50 -9.53
CA ILE A 182 12.03 -12.84 -10.04
C ILE A 182 12.80 -13.92 -9.25
N ARG A 183 14.07 -13.67 -8.94
CA ARG A 183 14.89 -14.60 -8.15
C ARG A 183 14.40 -14.70 -6.72
N ILE A 184 14.10 -13.57 -6.07
CA ILE A 184 13.48 -13.54 -4.73
C ILE A 184 12.17 -14.34 -4.73
N LEU A 185 11.31 -14.14 -5.73
CA LEU A 185 10.03 -14.86 -5.85
C LEU A 185 10.22 -16.36 -6.02
N ASN A 186 11.06 -16.80 -6.96
CA ASN A 186 11.35 -18.22 -7.16
C ASN A 186 11.88 -18.87 -5.88
N ARG A 187 12.68 -18.12 -5.12
CA ARG A 187 13.27 -18.53 -3.86
C ARG A 187 12.27 -18.60 -2.72
N LEU A 188 11.39 -17.62 -2.57
CA LEU A 188 10.28 -17.67 -1.63
C LEU A 188 9.37 -18.86 -1.94
N ILE A 189 9.03 -19.09 -3.21
CA ILE A 189 8.19 -20.22 -3.63
C ILE A 189 8.86 -21.56 -3.33
N GLN A 190 10.15 -21.73 -3.66
CA GLN A 190 10.83 -23.02 -3.50
C GLN A 190 11.37 -23.24 -2.09
N GLY A 191 12.08 -22.26 -1.54
CA GLY A 191 12.80 -22.34 -0.27
C GLY A 191 11.88 -22.20 0.95
N ALA A 192 10.94 -21.25 0.89
CA ALA A 192 9.93 -21.10 1.93
C ALA A 192 8.64 -21.89 1.60
N ASN A 193 8.59 -22.68 0.51
CA ASN A 193 7.46 -23.53 0.10
C ASN A 193 6.10 -22.78 0.01
N LEU A 194 6.13 -21.54 -0.46
CA LEU A 194 4.95 -20.69 -0.64
C LEU A 194 4.16 -21.08 -1.88
N SER A 195 2.82 -21.03 -1.80
CA SER A 195 1.99 -21.06 -3.00
C SER A 195 2.09 -19.72 -3.74
N ARG A 196 1.75 -19.71 -5.02
CA ARG A 196 1.77 -18.46 -5.81
C ARG A 196 0.67 -17.52 -5.34
N GLY A 197 -0.48 -18.08 -4.95
CA GLY A 197 -1.58 -17.35 -4.33
C GLY A 197 -1.21 -16.68 -3.00
N ASP A 198 -0.13 -17.08 -2.32
CA ASP A 198 0.31 -16.43 -1.08
C ASP A 198 1.04 -15.10 -1.31
N ILE A 199 1.37 -14.77 -2.57
CA ILE A 199 2.28 -13.67 -2.89
C ILE A 199 1.56 -12.57 -3.68
N ALA A 200 1.77 -11.33 -3.26
CA ALA A 200 1.48 -10.15 -4.08
C ALA A 200 2.76 -9.35 -4.37
N ILE A 201 2.94 -8.97 -5.63
CA ILE A 201 3.90 -7.97 -6.08
C ILE A 201 3.14 -6.66 -6.21
N VAL A 202 3.63 -5.64 -5.50
CA VAL A 202 3.09 -4.28 -5.59
C VAL A 202 4.10 -3.39 -6.30
N THR A 203 3.63 -2.71 -7.34
CA THR A 203 4.43 -1.73 -8.08
C THR A 203 3.70 -0.38 -8.10
N PRO A 204 4.40 0.74 -7.95
CA PRO A 204 3.80 2.08 -8.02
C PRO A 204 3.21 2.40 -9.39
N TYR A 205 3.73 1.84 -10.50
CA TYR A 205 3.41 2.33 -11.85
C TYR A 205 2.84 1.24 -12.78
N GLN A 206 1.76 1.58 -13.50
CA GLN A 206 1.14 0.67 -14.49
C GLN A 206 2.10 0.27 -15.62
N ALA A 207 3.00 1.17 -16.04
CA ALA A 207 3.99 0.85 -17.07
C ALA A 207 4.94 -0.28 -16.62
N GLN A 208 5.31 -0.28 -15.34
CA GLN A 208 6.16 -1.30 -14.75
C GLN A 208 5.39 -2.61 -14.53
N GLN A 209 4.12 -2.53 -14.12
CA GLN A 209 3.23 -3.68 -14.09
C GLN A 209 3.21 -4.40 -15.45
N LYS A 210 3.09 -3.65 -16.55
CA LYS A 210 3.13 -4.23 -17.90
C LYS A 210 4.46 -4.94 -18.19
N GLU A 211 5.59 -4.32 -17.88
CA GLU A 211 6.91 -4.94 -18.12
C GLU A 211 7.10 -6.23 -17.31
N ILE A 212 6.62 -6.26 -16.06
CA ILE A 212 6.68 -7.47 -15.22
C ILE A 212 5.83 -8.59 -15.83
N LEU A 213 4.61 -8.28 -16.29
CA LEU A 213 3.75 -9.27 -16.95
C LEU A 213 4.40 -9.83 -18.21
N ASP A 214 4.99 -8.97 -19.04
CA ASP A 214 5.64 -9.37 -20.28
C ASP A 214 6.82 -10.34 -20.00
N LYS A 215 7.55 -10.17 -18.90
CA LYS A 215 8.66 -11.07 -18.52
C LYS A 215 8.23 -12.32 -17.75
N MET A 216 7.19 -12.24 -16.92
CA MET A 216 6.75 -13.35 -16.08
C MET A 216 5.70 -14.25 -16.76
N GLY A 217 5.08 -13.79 -17.85
CA GLY A 217 4.14 -14.58 -18.64
C GLY A 217 2.95 -15.09 -17.82
N ALA A 218 2.53 -16.34 -18.04
CA ALA A 218 1.34 -16.92 -17.41
C ALA A 218 1.45 -17.16 -15.89
N ALA A 219 2.61 -16.92 -15.28
CA ALA A 219 2.89 -17.12 -13.85
C ALA A 219 2.25 -16.07 -12.92
N VAL A 220 1.87 -14.91 -13.48
CA VAL A 220 1.45 -13.71 -12.75
C VAL A 220 0.12 -13.22 -13.32
N SER A 221 -0.72 -12.66 -12.47
CA SER A 221 -2.00 -12.07 -12.87
C SER A 221 -2.16 -10.65 -12.30
N VAL A 222 -2.83 -9.78 -13.06
CA VAL A 222 -3.13 -8.39 -12.61
C VAL A 222 -4.15 -8.34 -11.47
N VAL A 223 -4.92 -9.41 -11.36
CA VAL A 223 -6.00 -9.64 -10.42
C VAL A 223 -5.83 -11.03 -9.85
N ASP A 224 -6.29 -11.25 -8.63
CA ASP A 224 -6.17 -12.53 -7.97
C ASP A 224 -7.10 -13.54 -8.66
N ILE A 225 -6.54 -14.32 -9.59
CA ILE A 225 -7.25 -15.33 -10.37
C ILE A 225 -6.35 -16.56 -10.40
N ASP A 226 -6.92 -17.69 -9.99
CA ASP A 226 -6.22 -18.98 -9.84
C ASP A 226 -5.06 -18.91 -8.81
N ASP A 227 -4.27 -19.98 -8.70
CA ASP A 227 -3.07 -20.03 -7.87
C ASP A 227 -1.89 -19.30 -8.56
N LYS A 228 -2.04 -18.00 -8.79
CA LYS A 228 -1.04 -17.12 -9.44
C LYS A 228 -0.58 -16.01 -8.51
N VAL A 229 0.63 -15.51 -8.77
CA VAL A 229 1.16 -14.36 -8.07
C VAL A 229 0.37 -13.12 -8.49
N LEU A 230 -0.20 -12.42 -7.52
CA LEU A 230 -0.94 -11.19 -7.76
C LEU A 230 0.06 -10.06 -8.07
N LEU A 231 -0.08 -9.37 -9.19
CA LEU A 231 0.68 -8.16 -9.50
C LEU A 231 -0.26 -6.97 -9.61
N THR A 232 -0.08 -5.99 -8.74
CA THR A 232 -1.01 -4.87 -8.65
C THR A 232 -0.32 -3.56 -8.27
N THR A 233 -1.08 -2.47 -8.26
CA THR A 233 -0.59 -1.15 -7.82
C THR A 233 -1.04 -0.84 -6.40
N ALA A 234 -0.38 0.12 -5.76
CA ALA A 234 -0.77 0.59 -4.42
C ALA A 234 -2.25 1.02 -4.35
N ASP A 235 -2.77 1.65 -5.41
CA ASP A 235 -4.18 2.05 -5.47
C ASP A 235 -5.17 0.88 -5.62
N ARG A 236 -4.71 -0.27 -6.15
CA ARG A 236 -5.53 -1.46 -6.42
C ARG A 236 -5.36 -2.58 -5.40
N VAL A 237 -4.30 -2.51 -4.59
CA VAL A 237 -4.06 -3.49 -3.53
C VAL A 237 -4.92 -3.24 -2.29
N GLN A 238 -5.60 -2.09 -2.19
CA GLN A 238 -6.53 -1.83 -1.10
C GLN A 238 -7.62 -2.92 -1.05
N GLY A 239 -7.84 -3.49 0.13
CA GLY A 239 -8.75 -4.62 0.34
C GLY A 239 -8.25 -5.98 -0.16
N ASN A 240 -7.07 -6.05 -0.78
CA ASN A 240 -6.41 -7.29 -1.18
C ASN A 240 -5.15 -7.51 -0.35
N GLU A 241 -5.21 -8.48 0.55
CA GLU A 241 -4.13 -8.80 1.47
C GLU A 241 -3.52 -10.15 1.09
N ARG A 242 -2.24 -10.33 1.38
CA ARG A 242 -1.51 -11.57 1.12
C ARG A 242 -0.60 -11.91 2.29
N PRO A 243 -0.30 -13.19 2.54
CA PRO A 243 0.77 -13.58 3.45
C PRO A 243 2.07 -12.84 3.14
N VAL A 244 2.48 -12.85 1.86
CA VAL A 244 3.75 -12.25 1.44
C VAL A 244 3.50 -11.12 0.45
N VAL A 245 4.07 -9.95 0.72
CA VAL A 245 4.04 -8.81 -0.19
C VAL A 245 5.44 -8.36 -0.55
N VAL A 246 5.69 -8.25 -1.86
CA VAL A 246 6.93 -7.76 -2.45
C VAL A 246 6.67 -6.40 -3.08
N LEU A 247 7.20 -5.32 -2.50
CA LEU A 247 7.21 -4.00 -3.11
C LEU A 247 8.39 -3.86 -4.07
N LEU A 248 8.11 -3.64 -5.35
CA LEU A 248 9.13 -3.30 -6.34
C LEU A 248 9.19 -1.78 -6.53
N ALA A 249 10.06 -1.13 -5.75
CA ALA A 249 10.25 0.32 -5.71
C ALA A 249 11.22 0.80 -6.80
N VAL A 250 10.75 0.86 -8.06
CA VAL A 250 11.53 1.37 -9.20
C VAL A 250 11.04 2.77 -9.57
N ASN A 251 11.99 3.68 -9.82
CA ASN A 251 11.73 4.95 -10.51
C ASN A 251 12.40 4.91 -11.88
N THR A 252 11.67 5.23 -12.96
CA THR A 252 12.26 5.39 -14.29
C THR A 252 12.53 6.88 -14.57
N SER A 253 13.48 7.19 -15.44
CA SER A 253 13.83 8.57 -15.81
C SER A 253 12.67 9.41 -16.37
N GLN A 254 11.51 8.79 -16.66
CA GLN A 254 10.28 9.44 -17.09
C GLN A 254 9.22 9.60 -15.98
N SER A 255 9.34 8.95 -14.82
CA SER A 255 8.20 8.78 -13.90
C SER A 255 8.00 9.89 -12.87
N GLY A 256 9.01 10.74 -12.63
CA GLY A 256 8.94 11.78 -11.61
C GLY A 256 8.90 11.18 -10.19
N ALA A 257 9.89 11.56 -9.39
CA ALA A 257 10.20 11.12 -8.03
C ALA A 257 9.05 11.07 -7.00
N GLY A 258 7.90 11.65 -7.29
CA GLY A 258 6.86 11.84 -6.29
C GLY A 258 5.98 10.61 -6.03
N PHE A 259 5.41 9.99 -7.06
CA PHE A 259 4.23 9.12 -6.87
C PHE A 259 4.45 7.90 -5.97
N LEU A 260 5.69 7.39 -5.92
CA LEU A 260 6.10 6.19 -5.20
C LEU A 260 6.05 6.35 -3.67
N TRP A 261 6.21 7.58 -3.18
CA TRP A 261 6.47 7.86 -1.76
C TRP A 261 5.40 8.72 -1.10
N ASP A 262 4.20 8.70 -1.65
CA ASP A 262 3.05 9.21 -0.91
C ASP A 262 2.86 8.40 0.38
N SER A 263 2.85 9.08 1.53
CA SER A 263 2.80 8.46 2.86
C SER A 263 1.62 7.50 3.00
N ASN A 264 0.46 7.88 2.47
CA ASN A 264 -0.75 7.08 2.53
C ASN A 264 -0.60 5.79 1.73
N ARG A 265 0.04 5.83 0.56
CA ARG A 265 0.36 4.61 -0.21
C ARG A 265 1.42 3.74 0.45
N MET A 266 2.46 4.33 1.01
CA MET A 266 3.47 3.58 1.76
C MET A 266 2.83 2.82 2.93
N ASN A 267 1.91 3.47 3.65
CA ASN A 267 1.11 2.85 4.69
C ASN A 267 0.24 1.70 4.14
N VAL A 268 -0.47 1.92 3.04
CA VAL A 268 -1.27 0.86 2.39
C VAL A 268 -0.41 -0.35 2.03
N ILE A 269 0.71 -0.14 1.33
CA ILE A 269 1.60 -1.20 0.85
C ILE A 269 2.19 -1.99 2.02
N SER A 270 2.76 -1.29 3.01
CA SER A 270 3.37 -1.92 4.19
C SER A 270 2.36 -2.71 5.02
N THR A 271 1.08 -2.30 4.98
CA THR A 271 -0.01 -3.01 5.62
C THR A 271 -0.72 -4.01 4.71
N ARG A 272 -0.14 -4.49 3.59
CA ARG A 272 -0.80 -5.57 2.81
C ARG A 272 -0.31 -6.97 3.17
N ALA A 273 0.90 -7.10 3.71
CA ALA A 273 1.44 -8.36 4.18
C ALA A 273 0.85 -8.75 5.54
N SER A 274 0.44 -9.99 5.73
CA SER A 274 0.18 -10.54 7.07
C SER A 274 1.42 -11.17 7.69
N ASP A 275 2.28 -11.77 6.88
CA ASP A 275 3.35 -12.67 7.35
C ASP A 275 4.74 -12.12 7.00
N TYR A 276 4.93 -11.65 5.76
CA TYR A 276 6.26 -11.20 5.31
C TYR A 276 6.17 -10.05 4.30
N PHE A 277 7.00 -9.02 4.52
CA PHE A 277 7.07 -7.85 3.65
C PHE A 277 8.51 -7.63 3.18
N VAL A 278 8.70 -7.57 1.86
CA VAL A 278 10.00 -7.37 1.22
C VAL A 278 9.95 -6.19 0.27
N VAL A 279 11.03 -5.43 0.22
CA VAL A 279 11.19 -4.26 -0.63
C VAL A 279 12.39 -4.49 -1.53
N VAL A 280 12.20 -4.35 -2.84
CA VAL A 280 13.27 -4.41 -3.83
C VAL A 280 13.39 -3.02 -4.46
N GLY A 281 14.50 -2.35 -4.23
CA GLY A 281 14.65 -0.92 -4.55
C GLY A 281 16.10 -0.46 -4.71
N ASP A 282 16.29 0.75 -5.22
CA ASP A 282 17.56 1.46 -5.15
C ASP A 282 17.57 2.38 -3.92
N LYS A 283 18.38 2.03 -2.93
CA LYS A 283 18.46 2.75 -1.65
C LYS A 283 19.05 4.14 -1.81
N GLN A 284 20.08 4.28 -2.63
CA GLN A 284 20.72 5.58 -2.87
C GLN A 284 19.76 6.54 -3.55
N MET A 285 18.97 6.00 -4.47
CA MET A 285 17.89 6.70 -5.11
C MET A 285 16.83 7.13 -4.08
N ALA A 286 16.29 6.21 -3.27
CA ALA A 286 15.34 6.53 -2.21
C ALA A 286 15.88 7.55 -1.19
N ALA A 287 17.17 7.48 -0.82
CA ALA A 287 17.81 8.41 0.10
C ALA A 287 18.00 9.81 -0.50
N ARG A 288 18.32 9.91 -1.81
CA ARG A 288 18.34 11.19 -2.52
C ARG A 288 16.96 11.81 -2.52
N GLU A 289 15.94 11.01 -2.78
CA GLU A 289 14.55 11.48 -2.78
C GLU A 289 14.12 11.94 -1.39
N ALA A 290 14.48 11.19 -0.34
CA ALA A 290 14.26 11.57 1.05
C ALA A 290 14.87 12.94 1.40
N SER A 291 16.08 13.21 0.90
CA SER A 291 16.82 14.45 1.17
C SER A 291 16.22 15.71 0.55
N GLU A 292 15.41 15.55 -0.51
CA GLU A 292 14.67 16.65 -1.12
C GLU A 292 13.46 16.95 -0.23
N ARG A 293 13.61 17.88 0.74
CA ARG A 293 12.61 18.29 1.75
C ARG A 293 11.18 18.52 1.22
N THR A 294 11.01 18.67 -0.09
CA THR A 294 9.68 18.64 -0.70
C THR A 294 9.78 18.18 -2.15
N MET A 295 9.30 16.98 -2.42
CA MET A 295 9.23 16.46 -3.79
C MET A 295 7.92 16.86 -4.45
N GLN A 296 8.02 17.33 -5.70
CA GLN A 296 6.85 17.62 -6.52
C GLN A 296 6.33 16.32 -7.11
N SER A 297 5.10 15.95 -6.76
CA SER A 297 4.38 14.83 -7.36
C SER A 297 3.15 15.31 -8.13
N SER A 298 2.60 14.45 -8.98
CA SER A 298 1.30 14.66 -9.60
C SER A 298 0.15 14.80 -8.58
N GLY A 299 0.35 14.48 -7.30
CA GLY A 299 -0.64 14.69 -6.23
C GLY A 299 -0.43 15.95 -5.40
N GLY A 300 0.73 16.61 -5.50
CA GLY A 300 1.08 17.76 -4.67
C GLY A 300 2.51 17.69 -4.13
N TYR A 301 2.73 18.28 -2.97
CA TYR A 301 4.00 18.20 -2.25
C TYR A 301 3.99 16.94 -1.39
N ILE A 302 5.03 16.13 -1.51
CA ILE A 302 5.22 14.95 -0.68
C ILE A 302 6.17 15.31 0.45
N ASP A 303 5.74 14.96 1.66
CA ASP A 303 6.57 15.04 2.84
C ASP A 303 7.52 13.84 2.84
N THR A 304 8.78 14.08 2.49
CA THR A 304 9.78 13.04 2.37
C THR A 304 10.29 12.55 3.72
N ARG A 305 9.83 13.13 4.84
CA ARG A 305 10.17 12.69 6.19
C ARG A 305 9.69 11.27 6.47
N ASP A 306 8.53 10.90 5.96
CA ASP A 306 7.99 9.55 6.15
C ASP A 306 8.82 8.54 5.37
N LEU A 307 9.27 8.88 4.15
CA LEU A 307 10.24 8.09 3.39
C LEU A 307 11.55 7.92 4.13
N GLU A 308 12.10 9.00 4.67
CA GLU A 308 13.34 8.95 5.45
C GLU A 308 13.18 8.04 6.69
N ALA A 309 12.07 8.17 7.42
CA ALA A 309 11.76 7.34 8.57
C ALA A 309 11.63 5.86 8.17
N TRP A 310 11.01 5.59 7.02
CA TRP A 310 10.82 4.25 6.48
C TRP A 310 12.14 3.58 6.11
N ILE A 311 13.04 4.28 5.42
CA ILE A 311 14.39 3.77 5.12
C ILE A 311 15.16 3.51 6.43
N ARG A 312 15.15 4.48 7.36
CA ARG A 312 15.83 4.33 8.65
C ARG A 312 15.28 3.17 9.48
N TYR A 313 14.00 2.83 9.35
CA TYR A 313 13.43 1.66 10.02
C TYR A 313 14.11 0.37 9.56
N PHE A 314 14.26 0.16 8.25
CA PHE A 314 14.94 -1.03 7.72
C PHE A 314 16.43 -1.08 8.12
N GLU A 315 17.11 0.07 8.11
CA GLU A 315 18.51 0.17 8.53
C GLU A 315 18.70 -0.17 10.02
N ARG A 316 17.88 0.41 10.90
CA ARG A 316 17.97 0.20 12.35
C ARG A 316 17.73 -1.26 12.74
N ASN A 317 16.83 -1.92 12.03
CA ASN A 317 16.51 -3.33 12.26
C ASN A 317 17.50 -4.30 11.58
N ARG A 318 18.54 -3.79 10.90
CA ARG A 318 19.51 -4.59 10.12
C ARG A 318 18.84 -5.50 9.10
N ARG A 319 17.83 -5.00 8.40
CA ARG A 319 17.03 -5.77 7.43
C ARG A 319 17.29 -5.34 5.98
N VAL A 320 18.47 -4.80 5.72
CA VAL A 320 18.93 -4.32 4.41
C VAL A 320 20.05 -5.22 3.93
N VAL A 321 19.91 -5.76 2.72
CA VAL A 321 20.89 -6.63 2.08
C VAL A 321 21.31 -6.02 0.74
N GLU A 322 22.61 -6.02 0.46
CA GLU A 322 23.15 -5.45 -0.78
C GLU A 322 23.02 -6.44 -1.95
N GLN A 323 23.02 -5.92 -3.19
CA GLN A 323 22.90 -6.73 -4.40
C GLN A 323 23.92 -7.86 -4.47
N SER A 324 25.17 -7.59 -4.09
CA SER A 324 26.26 -8.57 -4.09
C SER A 324 26.00 -9.72 -3.13
N GLU A 325 25.41 -9.42 -1.97
CA GLU A 325 24.99 -10.43 -0.99
C GLU A 325 23.77 -11.19 -1.51
N VAL A 326 22.86 -10.53 -2.22
CA VAL A 326 21.73 -11.20 -2.87
C VAL A 326 22.21 -12.12 -4.01
N GLU A 327 23.16 -11.69 -4.85
CA GLU A 327 23.79 -12.51 -5.89
C GLU A 327 24.52 -13.73 -5.31
N TRP A 328 25.25 -13.55 -4.20
CA TRP A 328 25.88 -14.66 -3.49
C TRP A 328 24.85 -15.61 -2.86
N LEU A 329 23.82 -15.06 -2.20
CA LEU A 329 22.69 -15.83 -1.69
C LEU A 329 22.09 -16.64 -2.84
N ILE A 330 21.92 -16.04 -4.02
CA ILE A 330 21.35 -16.59 -5.27
C ILE A 330 22.14 -17.79 -5.82
N GLU A 331 23.47 -17.75 -5.79
CA GLU A 331 24.34 -18.74 -6.47
C GLU A 331 24.61 -20.02 -5.65
N ASP A 332 24.65 -19.97 -4.31
CA ASP A 332 25.04 -21.12 -3.46
C ASP A 332 23.87 -21.68 -2.64
N SER A 333 22.86 -22.25 -3.31
CA SER A 333 21.69 -22.86 -2.65
C SER A 333 21.98 -24.14 -1.86
N ALA A 334 23.21 -24.67 -1.93
CA ALA A 334 23.57 -25.98 -1.38
C ALA A 334 24.35 -25.93 -0.06
N ARG A 335 24.74 -24.75 0.44
CA ARG A 335 25.64 -24.62 1.62
C ARG A 335 25.22 -23.63 2.70
N PHE A 336 24.03 -23.06 2.62
CA PHE A 336 23.57 -22.17 3.67
C PHE A 336 23.08 -22.99 4.88
N GLU A 337 23.96 -23.19 5.87
CA GLU A 337 23.52 -23.52 7.23
C GLU A 337 23.03 -22.22 7.88
N PRO A 338 21.72 -22.07 8.17
CA PRO A 338 21.21 -20.89 8.83
C PRO A 338 21.86 -20.81 10.21
N THR A 339 22.71 -19.82 10.43
CA THR A 339 23.20 -19.53 11.78
C THR A 339 22.02 -18.97 12.57
N ARG A 340 21.31 -19.86 13.27
CA ARG A 340 20.24 -19.52 14.21
C ARG A 340 20.75 -18.43 15.15
N PHE A 341 20.20 -17.23 15.06
CA PHE A 341 20.41 -16.23 16.10
C PHE A 341 19.67 -16.69 17.36
N ARG A 342 20.42 -17.03 18.41
CA ARG A 342 19.90 -17.21 19.76
C ARG A 342 19.16 -15.93 20.13
N GLY A 343 17.87 -16.03 20.43
CA GLY A 343 17.09 -14.90 20.92
C GLY A 343 17.83 -14.20 22.05
N SER A 344 17.72 -12.88 22.08
CA SER A 344 18.22 -12.03 23.14
C SER A 344 17.51 -12.39 24.47
N GLN A 345 17.95 -13.47 25.10
CA GLN A 345 18.03 -13.58 26.54
C GLN A 345 19.50 -13.38 26.87
N ASP A 346 19.88 -12.12 27.05
CA ASP A 346 21.03 -11.65 27.85
C ASP A 346 21.17 -10.13 27.65
N SER A 347 20.34 -9.38 28.36
CA SER A 347 20.74 -8.19 29.14
C SER A 347 19.61 -7.74 30.04
#